data_AF-A0A917VJ77-F1
#
_entry.id   AF-A0A917VJ77-F1
#
_cell.length_a   1.000
_cell.length_b   1.000
_cell.length_c   1.000
_cell.angle_alpha   90.00
_cell.angle_beta   90.00
_cell.angle_gamma   90.00
#
_symmetry.space_group_name_H-M   'P 1'
#
loop_
_entity.id
_entity.type
_entity.pdbx_description
1 polymer ?
#
loop_
_entity_poly.entity_id
_entity_poly.type
_entity_poly.pdbx_seq_one_letter_code
_entity_poly.pdbx_strand_id
1 'polypeptide(L)'
;MEEWIPVIYRGDGAWIGVMPGGEIGVGTEVEGRATLEGSRFIPMWPFLERDFSECLSEFSRLGEFLTKGGTSTPKKLIELTVGSAWKSGRPYWMRLAVPWVIEMVQRSDFDAEAMGKILGEMLDSEIVEPEMRERLRLVSSTLSDSHEERD
;
A
#
# COMPACT_ATOMS: atom_id res chain seq x y z
N MET A 1 -10.84 28.49 -6.54
CA MET A 1 -10.49 27.29 -7.33
C MET A 1 -9.66 26.45 -6.39
N GLU A 2 -10.15 25.28 -6.00
CA GLU A 2 -9.27 24.32 -5.37
C GLU A 2 -8.35 23.79 -6.47
N GLU A 3 -7.05 23.88 -6.26
CA GLU A 3 -6.01 23.63 -7.26
C GLU A 3 -5.38 22.27 -6.99
N TRP A 4 -4.90 21.60 -8.04
CA TRP A 4 -4.09 20.39 -7.90
C TRP A 4 -2.83 20.71 -7.10
N ILE A 5 -2.57 19.95 -6.03
CA ILE A 5 -1.36 20.10 -5.22
C ILE A 5 -0.50 18.85 -5.39
N PRO A 6 0.59 18.91 -6.19
CA PRO A 6 1.55 17.81 -6.26
C PRO A 6 2.27 17.66 -4.92
N VAL A 7 2.43 16.43 -4.43
CA VAL A 7 3.02 16.17 -3.10
C VAL A 7 4.21 15.22 -3.18
N ILE A 8 4.07 14.09 -3.88
CA ILE A 8 5.11 13.06 -3.97
C ILE A 8 5.45 12.83 -5.43
N TYR A 9 6.73 12.95 -5.79
CA TYR A 9 7.18 12.62 -7.13
C TYR A 9 7.30 11.10 -7.29
N ARG A 10 6.66 10.54 -8.32
CA ARG A 10 6.65 9.08 -8.58
C ARG A 10 7.90 8.59 -9.31
N GLY A 11 8.58 9.44 -10.08
CA GLY A 11 9.81 9.06 -10.79
C GLY A 11 9.72 9.04 -12.33
N ASP A 12 8.59 9.42 -12.93
CA ASP A 12 8.38 9.36 -14.38
C ASP A 12 7.60 10.57 -14.95
N GLY A 13 7.81 11.74 -14.35
CA GLY A 13 7.03 12.94 -14.64
C GLY A 13 5.64 12.97 -13.98
N ALA A 14 5.24 11.86 -13.34
CA ALA A 14 4.01 11.82 -12.57
C ALA A 14 4.21 12.12 -11.09
N TRP A 15 3.15 12.64 -10.49
CA TRP A 15 3.06 13.05 -9.10
C TRP A 15 1.84 12.44 -8.45
N ILE A 16 1.97 12.07 -7.18
CA ILE A 16 0.85 11.82 -6.29
C ILE A 16 0.54 13.12 -5.56
N GLY A 17 -0.72 13.48 -5.48
CA GLY A 17 -1.12 14.79 -4.98
C GLY A 17 -2.57 14.85 -4.55
N VAL A 18 -2.98 16.04 -4.12
CA VAL A 18 -4.34 16.33 -3.65
C VAL A 18 -5.11 16.95 -4.80
N MET A 19 -6.23 16.34 -5.18
CA MET A 19 -7.15 16.83 -6.21
C MET A 19 -7.93 18.05 -5.69
N PRO A 20 -8.50 18.87 -6.58
CA PRO A 20 -9.39 19.97 -6.18
C PRO A 20 -10.49 19.54 -5.21
N GLY A 21 -11.12 18.38 -5.40
CA GLY A 21 -12.17 17.84 -4.51
C GLY A 21 -11.65 17.28 -3.18
N GLY A 22 -10.35 17.39 -2.93
CA GLY A 22 -9.65 16.81 -1.78
C GLY A 22 -9.04 15.45 -2.10
N GLU A 23 -9.61 14.61 -2.95
CA GLU A 23 -9.16 13.22 -3.07
C GLU A 23 -7.69 13.08 -3.45
N ILE A 24 -7.03 12.02 -2.98
CA ILE A 24 -5.67 11.72 -3.42
C ILE A 24 -5.72 11.24 -4.88
N GLY A 25 -4.88 11.82 -5.72
CA GLY A 25 -4.82 11.52 -7.14
C GLY A 25 -3.41 11.38 -7.69
N VAL A 26 -3.36 11.11 -8.98
CA VAL A 26 -2.15 11.10 -9.81
C VAL A 26 -2.26 12.19 -10.87
N GLY A 27 -1.15 12.86 -11.16
CA GLY A 27 -1.08 13.96 -12.11
C GLY A 27 0.33 14.18 -12.63
N THR A 28 0.52 15.27 -13.37
CA THR A 28 1.85 15.87 -13.61
C THR A 28 2.14 16.89 -12.51
N GLU A 29 3.25 17.61 -12.62
CA GLU A 29 3.57 18.70 -11.67
C GLU A 29 2.49 19.78 -11.64
N VAL A 30 1.85 20.09 -12.77
CA VAL A 30 0.92 21.23 -12.90
C VAL A 30 -0.55 20.83 -12.96
N GLU A 31 -0.86 19.54 -13.13
CA GLU A 31 -2.21 19.08 -13.44
C GLU A 31 -2.52 17.71 -12.82
N GLY A 32 -3.57 17.65 -12.02
CA GLY A 32 -4.18 16.39 -11.55
C GLY A 32 -4.99 15.73 -12.65
N ARG A 33 -4.85 14.41 -12.84
CA ARG A 33 -5.45 13.68 -13.97
C ARG A 33 -6.52 12.68 -13.56
N ALA A 34 -6.30 11.98 -12.45
CA ALA A 34 -7.24 10.97 -11.97
C ALA A 34 -7.07 10.75 -10.47
N THR A 35 -8.14 10.33 -9.80
CA THR A 35 -8.06 9.87 -8.40
C THR A 35 -7.32 8.52 -8.32
N LEU A 36 -6.71 8.23 -7.17
CA LEU A 36 -6.08 6.94 -6.94
C LEU A 36 -7.12 5.80 -6.95
N GLU A 37 -8.30 6.02 -6.39
CA GLU A 37 -9.40 5.05 -6.47
C GLU A 37 -9.85 4.79 -7.91
N GLY A 38 -10.03 5.85 -8.71
CA GLY A 38 -10.42 5.74 -10.11
C GLY A 38 -9.39 5.01 -10.96
N SER A 39 -8.10 5.11 -10.59
CA SER A 39 -6.99 4.39 -11.21
C SER A 39 -6.66 3.05 -10.52
N ARG A 40 -7.49 2.62 -9.56
CA ARG A 40 -7.32 1.40 -8.77
C ARG A 40 -5.95 1.29 -8.11
N PHE A 41 -5.36 2.41 -7.70
CA PHE A 41 -4.05 2.49 -7.05
C PHE A 41 -2.88 1.99 -7.90
N ILE A 42 -3.07 1.71 -9.19
CA ILE A 42 -1.99 1.31 -10.11
C ILE A 42 -0.83 2.33 -10.11
N PRO A 43 -1.08 3.65 -10.07
CA PRO A 43 -0.01 4.65 -9.99
C PRO A 43 0.89 4.51 -8.76
N MET A 44 0.46 3.80 -7.71
CA MET A 44 1.25 3.59 -6.50
C MET A 44 2.17 2.37 -6.58
N TRP A 45 2.00 1.47 -7.55
CA TRP A 45 2.78 0.24 -7.64
C TRP A 45 4.30 0.45 -7.74
N PRO A 46 4.83 1.49 -8.44
CA PRO A 46 6.27 1.73 -8.47
C PRO A 46 6.91 1.93 -7.09
N PHE A 47 6.15 2.36 -6.07
CA PHE A 47 6.68 2.46 -4.72
C PHE A 47 7.01 1.10 -4.09
N LEU A 48 6.41 0.00 -4.56
CA LEU A 48 6.72 -1.36 -4.10
C LEU A 48 8.15 -1.81 -4.45
N GLU A 49 8.80 -1.12 -5.40
CA GLU A 49 10.20 -1.36 -5.74
C GLU A 49 11.16 -0.75 -4.70
N ARG A 50 10.65 0.11 -3.81
CA ARG A 50 11.41 0.79 -2.75
C ARG A 50 11.25 0.08 -1.41
N ASP A 51 12.09 0.47 -0.46
CA ASP A 51 11.98 -0.03 0.91
C ASP A 51 10.67 0.41 1.57
N PHE A 52 10.02 -0.54 2.26
CA PHE A 52 8.75 -0.30 2.93
C PHE A 52 8.83 0.81 3.98
N SER A 53 9.89 0.79 4.80
CA SER A 53 10.05 1.73 5.90
C SER A 53 10.31 3.14 5.39
N GLU A 54 11.08 3.28 4.30
CA GLU A 54 11.30 4.55 3.61
C GLU A 54 9.99 5.12 3.07
N CYS A 55 9.21 4.31 2.34
CA CYS A 55 7.91 4.73 1.81
C CYS A 55 6.92 5.10 2.90
N LEU A 56 6.80 4.29 3.96
CA LEU A 56 5.91 4.59 5.08
C LEU A 56 6.32 5.88 5.79
N SER A 57 7.63 6.13 5.96
CA SER A 57 8.15 7.36 6.56
C SER A 57 7.84 8.59 5.69
N GLU A 58 8.06 8.50 4.39
CA GLU A 58 7.74 9.56 3.42
C GLU A 58 6.23 9.88 3.45
N PHE A 59 5.37 8.86 3.31
CA PHE A 59 3.93 9.05 3.33
C PHE A 59 3.43 9.57 4.68
N SER A 60 4.07 9.17 5.79
CA SER A 60 3.70 9.65 7.12
C SER A 60 4.06 11.12 7.33
N ARG A 61 5.23 11.58 6.87
CA ARG A 61 5.60 13.00 6.93
C ARG A 61 4.65 13.89 6.12
N LEU A 62 4.17 13.35 5.00
CA LEU A 62 3.26 14.04 4.10
C LEU A 62 1.79 13.85 4.51
N GLY A 63 1.56 13.14 5.62
CA GLY A 63 0.25 12.78 6.14
C GLY A 63 -0.69 13.97 6.34
N GLU A 64 -0.21 15.16 6.71
CA GLU A 64 -1.04 16.37 6.84
C GLU A 64 -1.63 16.85 5.51
N PHE A 65 -0.95 16.61 4.38
CA PHE A 65 -1.47 16.91 3.05
C PHE A 65 -2.45 15.84 2.58
N LEU A 66 -2.17 14.57 2.90
CA LEU A 66 -3.01 13.45 2.53
C LEU A 66 -4.33 13.40 3.35
N THR A 67 -4.30 13.78 4.63
CA THR A 67 -5.51 13.82 5.48
C THR A 67 -6.48 14.95 5.14
N LYS A 68 -5.97 16.07 4.59
CA LYS A 68 -6.83 17.14 4.04
C LYS A 68 -7.67 16.66 2.86
N GLY A 69 -7.29 15.54 2.26
CA GLY A 69 -7.90 15.00 1.07
C GLY A 69 -9.07 14.04 1.22
N GLY A 70 -9.65 13.95 2.42
CA GLY A 70 -10.87 13.15 2.65
C GLY A 70 -10.71 11.62 2.56
N THR A 71 -9.51 11.08 2.32
CA THR A 71 -9.25 9.62 2.31
C THR A 71 -7.96 9.21 3.01
N SER A 72 -8.03 8.02 3.63
CA SER A 72 -6.98 7.04 3.93
C SER A 72 -5.68 7.56 4.58
N THR A 73 -5.45 7.16 5.84
CA THR A 73 -4.14 7.29 6.50
C THR A 73 -3.02 6.73 5.61
N PRO A 74 -1.74 7.13 5.80
CA PRO A 74 -0.61 6.55 5.07
C PRO A 74 -0.60 5.01 5.04
N LYS A 75 -1.07 4.39 6.12
CA LYS A 75 -1.21 2.93 6.26
C LYS A 75 -2.28 2.39 5.31
N LYS A 76 -3.44 3.04 5.28
CA LYS A 76 -4.52 2.65 4.37
C LYS A 76 -4.13 2.80 2.90
N LEU A 77 -3.35 3.83 2.55
CA LEU A 77 -2.78 3.98 1.20
C LEU A 77 -1.88 2.80 0.82
N ILE A 78 -1.02 2.37 1.75
CA ILE A 78 -0.17 1.19 1.57
C ILE A 78 -1.01 -0.08 1.41
N GLU A 79 -1.99 -0.32 2.29
CA GLU A 79 -2.89 -1.48 2.20
C GLU A 79 -3.57 -1.59 0.83
N LEU A 80 -4.13 -0.48 0.34
CA LEU A 80 -4.82 -0.43 -0.95
C LEU A 80 -3.86 -0.64 -2.12
N THR A 81 -2.64 -0.13 -2.01
CA THR A 81 -1.58 -0.32 -3.01
C THR A 81 -1.17 -1.79 -3.11
N VAL A 82 -0.84 -2.40 -1.96
CA VAL A 82 -0.41 -3.80 -1.86
C VAL A 82 -1.54 -4.74 -2.31
N GLY A 83 -2.76 -4.51 -1.84
CA GLY A 83 -3.93 -5.30 -2.22
C GLY A 83 -4.26 -5.18 -3.72
N SER A 84 -4.10 -3.99 -4.31
CA SER A 84 -4.28 -3.78 -5.75
C SER A 84 -3.21 -4.50 -6.57
N ALA A 85 -1.95 -4.38 -6.17
CA ALA A 85 -0.83 -5.06 -6.84
C ALA A 85 -0.99 -6.58 -6.78
N TRP A 86 -1.39 -7.13 -5.63
CA TRP A 86 -1.65 -8.56 -5.46
C TRP A 86 -2.78 -9.06 -6.37
N LYS A 87 -3.92 -8.35 -6.39
CA LYS A 87 -5.10 -8.72 -7.19
C LYS A 87 -4.92 -8.48 -8.69
N SER A 88 -3.81 -7.89 -9.12
CA SER A 88 -3.56 -7.56 -10.52
C SER A 88 -3.37 -8.76 -11.43
N GLY A 89 -2.97 -9.92 -10.87
CA GLY A 89 -2.56 -11.09 -11.64
C GLY A 89 -1.24 -10.90 -12.40
N ARG A 90 -0.50 -9.81 -12.16
CA ARG A 90 0.78 -9.52 -12.81
C ARG A 90 1.94 -10.02 -11.95
N PRO A 91 2.65 -11.09 -12.37
CA PRO A 91 3.69 -11.76 -11.58
C PRO A 91 4.68 -10.82 -10.90
N TYR A 92 5.15 -9.80 -11.62
CA TYR A 92 6.13 -8.84 -11.11
C TYR A 92 5.63 -8.09 -9.88
N TRP A 93 4.48 -7.43 -9.99
CA TRP A 93 3.89 -6.63 -8.91
C TRP A 93 3.39 -7.49 -7.76
N MET A 94 2.86 -8.67 -8.05
CA MET A 94 2.45 -9.63 -7.03
C MET A 94 3.63 -10.05 -6.15
N ARG A 95 4.80 -10.33 -6.74
CA ARG A 95 6.01 -10.69 -5.96
C ARG A 95 6.52 -9.53 -5.12
N LEU A 96 6.50 -8.31 -5.64
CA LEU A 96 6.90 -7.11 -4.87
C LEU A 96 5.95 -6.79 -3.71
N ALA A 97 4.67 -7.18 -3.80
CA ALA A 97 3.72 -7.01 -2.71
C ALA A 97 4.00 -7.91 -1.49
N VAL A 98 4.60 -9.09 -1.69
CA VAL A 98 4.86 -10.07 -0.62
C VAL A 98 5.74 -9.53 0.52
N PRO A 99 6.94 -8.97 0.28
CA PRO A 99 7.77 -8.45 1.37
C PRO A 99 7.08 -7.31 2.13
N TRP A 100 6.27 -6.49 1.44
CA TRP A 100 5.49 -5.44 2.09
C TRP A 100 4.41 -6.00 3.01
N VAL A 101 3.70 -7.07 2.62
CA VAL A 101 2.73 -7.74 3.52
C VAL A 101 3.40 -8.28 4.77
N ILE A 102 4.60 -8.88 4.65
CA ILE A 102 5.36 -9.36 5.82
C ILE A 102 5.63 -8.22 6.80
N GLU A 103 6.09 -7.06 6.30
CA GLU A 103 6.33 -5.87 7.11
C GLU A 103 5.05 -5.31 7.76
N MET A 104 3.94 -5.32 7.03
CA MET A 104 2.65 -4.84 7.53
C MET A 104 2.11 -5.73 8.65
N VAL A 105 2.20 -7.06 8.48
CA VAL A 105 1.75 -8.04 9.48
C VAL A 105 2.50 -7.92 10.80
N GLN A 106 3.78 -7.55 10.75
CA GLN A 106 4.60 -7.36 11.94
C GLN A 106 4.27 -6.09 12.73
N ARG A 107 3.36 -5.25 12.23
CA ARG A 107 2.99 -3.98 12.84
C ARG A 107 1.52 -3.99 13.23
N SER A 108 1.23 -3.51 14.43
CA SER A 108 -0.13 -3.50 15.00
C SER A 108 -1.03 -2.37 14.48
N ASP A 109 -0.52 -1.49 13.61
CA ASP A 109 -1.22 -0.31 13.08
C ASP A 109 -1.86 -0.55 11.71
N PHE A 110 -1.78 -1.77 11.18
CA PHE A 110 -2.47 -2.22 9.97
C PHE A 110 -3.72 -3.04 10.33
N ASP A 111 -4.69 -3.03 9.43
CA ASP A 111 -5.94 -3.76 9.61
C ASP A 111 -5.72 -5.28 9.61
N ALA A 112 -5.92 -5.92 10.77
CA ALA A 112 -5.62 -7.33 10.97
C ALA A 112 -6.47 -8.26 10.09
N GLU A 113 -7.74 -7.91 9.83
CA GLU A 113 -8.63 -8.69 8.97
C GLU A 113 -8.15 -8.66 7.51
N ALA A 114 -7.82 -7.47 7.00
CA ALA A 114 -7.26 -7.30 5.68
C ALA A 114 -5.92 -8.02 5.53
N MET A 115 -5.08 -7.99 6.57
CA MET A 115 -3.79 -8.68 6.59
C MET A 115 -3.96 -10.21 6.61
N GLY A 116 -4.87 -10.75 7.42
CA GLY A 116 -5.17 -12.18 7.45
C GLY A 116 -5.67 -12.68 6.09
N LYS A 117 -6.56 -11.91 5.44
CA LYS A 117 -7.07 -12.26 4.11
C LYS A 117 -5.98 -12.31 3.04
N ILE A 118 -5.18 -11.24 2.91
CA ILE A 118 -4.14 -11.19 1.87
C ILE A 118 -3.05 -12.23 2.12
N LEU A 119 -2.71 -12.48 3.38
CA LEU A 119 -1.72 -13.48 3.75
C LEU A 119 -2.18 -14.90 3.40
N GLY A 120 -3.45 -15.24 3.65
CA GLY A 120 -4.04 -16.51 3.21
C GLY A 120 -3.94 -16.69 1.70
N GLU A 121 -4.35 -15.67 0.94
CA GLU A 121 -4.24 -15.68 -0.53
C GLU A 121 -2.79 -15.87 -1.02
N MET A 122 -1.81 -15.26 -0.34
CA MET A 122 -0.40 -15.38 -0.69
C MET A 122 0.19 -16.76 -0.38
N LEU A 123 -0.17 -17.36 0.76
CA LEU A 123 0.32 -18.67 1.17
C LEU A 123 -0.07 -19.78 0.17
N ASP A 124 -1.28 -19.69 -0.37
CA ASP A 124 -1.82 -20.64 -1.34
C ASP A 124 -1.31 -20.41 -2.78
N SER A 125 -0.60 -19.32 -3.02
CA SER A 125 -0.21 -18.92 -4.37
C SER A 125 1.16 -19.50 -4.77
N GLU A 126 1.23 -20.07 -5.97
CA GLU A 126 2.46 -20.59 -6.57
C GLU A 126 3.46 -19.48 -6.92
N ILE A 127 3.00 -18.21 -7.03
CA ILE A 127 3.87 -17.08 -7.37
C ILE A 127 4.85 -16.74 -6.25
N VAL A 128 4.50 -17.11 -5.01
CA VAL A 128 5.31 -16.85 -3.82
C VAL A 128 6.42 -17.88 -3.75
N GLU A 129 7.65 -17.38 -3.72
CA GLU A 129 8.84 -18.23 -3.63
C GLU A 129 8.89 -18.98 -2.30
N PRO A 130 9.48 -20.19 -2.25
CA PRO A 130 9.50 -21.02 -1.05
C PRO A 130 10.01 -20.29 0.20
N GLU A 131 11.10 -19.52 0.08
CA GLU A 131 11.68 -18.74 1.18
C GLU A 131 10.69 -17.68 1.71
N MET A 132 10.04 -16.95 0.81
CA MET A 132 9.05 -15.95 1.20
C MET A 132 7.79 -16.59 1.79
N ARG A 133 7.41 -17.78 1.32
CA ARG A 133 6.30 -18.54 1.89
C ARG A 133 6.61 -18.99 3.33
N GLU A 134 7.84 -19.41 3.61
CA GLU A 134 8.26 -19.73 4.98
C GLU A 134 8.19 -18.50 5.89
N ARG A 135 8.65 -17.34 5.41
CA ARG A 135 8.53 -16.07 6.16
C ARG A 135 7.07 -15.69 6.41
N LEU A 136 6.19 -15.83 5.40
CA LEU A 136 4.75 -15.57 5.56
C LEU A 136 4.12 -16.49 6.61
N ARG A 137 4.48 -17.79 6.63
CA ARG A 137 3.99 -18.73 7.66
C ARG A 137 4.42 -18.31 9.06
N LEU A 138 5.67 -17.88 9.22
CA LEU A 138 6.20 -17.44 10.50
C LEU A 138 5.47 -16.19 11.03
N VAL A 139 5.15 -15.22 10.17
CA VAL A 139 4.41 -14.03 10.61
C VAL A 139 2.91 -14.31 10.79
N SER A 140 2.37 -15.29 10.06
CA SER A 140 0.98 -15.76 10.23
C SER A 140 0.71 -16.39 11.59
N SER A 141 1.65 -17.17 12.12
CA SER A 141 1.49 -17.76 13.46
C SER A 141 1.42 -16.67 14.53
N THR A 142 2.24 -15.62 14.39
CA THR A 142 2.23 -14.48 15.32
C THR A 142 0.89 -13.72 15.34
N LEU A 143 0.21 -13.61 14.19
CA LEU A 143 -1.14 -13.04 14.12
C LEU A 143 -2.20 -13.91 14.81
N SER A 144 -2.00 -15.22 14.84
CA SER A 144 -2.94 -16.16 15.46
C SER A 144 -2.76 -16.18 16.98
N ASP A 145 -1.51 -16.21 17.45
CA ASP A 145 -1.17 -16.22 18.89
C ASP A 145 -1.61 -14.94 19.59
N SER A 146 -1.52 -13.78 18.91
CA SER A 146 -1.95 -12.48 19.44
C SER A 146 -3.47 -12.31 19.52
N HIS A 147 -4.24 -13.20 18.88
CA HIS A 147 -5.69 -13.25 18.99
C HIS A 147 -6.15 -14.15 20.15
N GLU A 148 -5.40 -15.19 20.50
CA GLU A 148 -5.71 -16.09 21.63
C GLU A 148 -5.40 -15.46 23.00
N GLU A 149 -4.45 -14.52 23.11
CA GLU A 149 -4.14 -13.82 24.37
C GLU A 149 -5.16 -12.72 24.77
N ARG A 150 -6.24 -12.53 23.99
CA ARG A 150 -7.26 -11.49 24.23
C ARG A 150 -8.62 -12.02 24.67
N ASP A 151 -8.78 -13.34 24.81
CA ASP A 151 -9.97 -14.00 25.36
C ASP A 151 -9.73 -14.50 26.79
#